data_AF-A0A4R8WVT9-F1
#
_entry.id   AF-A0A4R8WVT9-F1
#
_cell.length_a   1.000
_cell.length_b   1.000
_cell.length_c   1.000
_cell.angle_alpha   90.00
_cell.angle_beta   90.00
_cell.angle_gamma   90.00
#
_symmetry.space_group_name_H-M   'P 1'
#
loop_
_entity.id
_entity.type
_entity.pdbx_description
1 polymer ?
#
loop_
_entity_poly.entity_id
_entity_poly.type
_entity_poly.pdbx_seq_one_letter_code
_entity_poly.pdbx_strand_id
1 'polypeptide(L)'
;MPAAAASIVFSVASIQIVDNSGAVLSEHDYFKPTADVVAVLTDAFGTEPTVSHYDGHADNPPGTSYDWGGFAVQDGEWTTEAPYYSEFYVLLTAETVGGLTLSTSDGVSVGDSFSDVAAAHPDDVQSYADGPLQLEWTELPKFPEGYGIEIVPALSVLVIDSEHNDVVSRIIAPAMNWGA
;
A
#
# COMPACT_ATOMS: atom_id res chain seq x y z
N MET A 1 20.05 -18.46 15.82
CA MET A 1 20.06 -17.04 15.41
C MET A 1 18.61 -16.66 15.11
N PRO A 2 18.16 -15.43 15.42
CA PRO A 2 16.85 -14.98 14.96
C PRO A 2 16.79 -15.06 13.43
N ALA A 3 15.63 -15.38 12.88
CA ALA A 3 15.42 -15.40 11.44
C ALA A 3 15.54 -13.97 10.90
N ALA A 4 16.27 -13.81 9.78
CA ALA A 4 16.44 -12.52 9.14
C ALA A 4 15.27 -12.25 8.20
N ALA A 5 14.78 -11.01 8.19
CA ALA A 5 13.81 -10.55 7.21
C ALA A 5 14.37 -10.72 5.79
N ALA A 6 13.53 -11.18 4.88
CA ALA A 6 13.85 -11.39 3.47
C ALA A 6 12.88 -10.64 2.54
N SER A 7 11.63 -10.44 2.97
CA SER A 7 10.64 -9.69 2.20
C SER A 7 9.63 -8.97 3.10
N ILE A 8 8.96 -7.99 2.50
CA ILE A 8 7.79 -7.34 3.07
C ILE A 8 6.61 -7.62 2.13
N VAL A 9 5.58 -8.24 2.67
CA VAL A 9 4.35 -8.59 1.97
C VAL A 9 3.23 -7.71 2.50
N PHE A 10 2.50 -7.05 1.61
CA PHE A 10 1.39 -6.18 2.01
C PHE A 10 0.09 -6.64 1.39
N SER A 11 -0.98 -6.50 2.15
CA SER A 11 -2.35 -6.78 1.75
C SER A 11 -3.20 -5.53 1.97
N VAL A 12 -4.50 -5.64 1.76
CA VAL A 12 -5.44 -4.59 2.16
C VAL A 12 -5.50 -4.39 3.67
N ALA A 13 -5.19 -5.43 4.45
CA ALA A 13 -5.39 -5.44 5.89
C ALA A 13 -4.11 -5.18 6.69
N SER A 14 -2.96 -5.58 6.16
CA SER A 14 -1.72 -5.58 6.93
C SER A 14 -0.45 -5.51 6.08
N ILE A 15 0.64 -5.19 6.78
CA ILE A 15 2.02 -5.30 6.35
C ILE A 15 2.66 -6.45 7.14
N GLN A 16 3.27 -7.39 6.43
CA GLN A 16 3.95 -8.55 7.00
C GLN A 16 5.44 -8.52 6.66
N ILE A 17 6.29 -8.69 7.67
CA ILE A 17 7.72 -8.93 7.48
C ILE A 17 7.92 -10.44 7.50
N VAL A 18 8.56 -10.97 6.46
CA VAL A 18 8.65 -12.40 6.19
C VAL A 18 10.11 -12.82 6.06
N ASP A 19 10.45 -14.00 6.57
CA ASP A 19 11.79 -14.58 6.43
C ASP A 19 11.98 -15.35 5.11
N ASN A 20 13.20 -15.85 4.90
CA ASN A 20 13.55 -16.59 3.69
C ASN A 20 12.86 -17.97 3.53
N SER A 21 12.16 -18.44 4.56
CA SER A 21 11.37 -19.68 4.53
C SER A 21 9.90 -19.42 4.23
N GLY A 22 9.50 -18.15 4.14
CA GLY A 22 8.10 -17.72 4.01
C GLY A 22 7.37 -17.59 5.35
N ALA A 23 8.09 -17.62 6.48
CA ALA A 23 7.47 -17.47 7.80
C ALA A 23 7.30 -15.98 8.14
N VAL A 24 6.10 -15.59 8.57
CA VAL A 24 5.80 -14.24 9.05
C VAL A 24 6.52 -14.01 10.39
N LEU A 25 7.42 -13.05 10.41
CA LEU A 25 8.15 -12.60 11.60
C LEU A 25 7.35 -11.59 12.41
N SER A 26 6.64 -10.69 11.72
CA SER A 26 5.70 -9.76 12.32
C SER A 26 4.63 -9.33 11.32
N GLU A 27 3.49 -8.89 11.85
CA GLU A 27 2.35 -8.40 11.09
C GLU A 27 1.77 -7.16 11.76
N HIS A 28 1.49 -6.13 10.97
CA HIS A 28 1.02 -4.84 11.42
C HIS A 28 -0.17 -4.40 10.58
N ASP A 29 -1.32 -4.21 11.23
CA ASP A 29 -2.49 -3.61 10.58
C ASP A 29 -2.29 -2.09 10.39
N TYR A 30 -3.03 -1.52 9.44
CA TYR A 30 -2.95 -0.09 9.12
C TYR A 30 -3.67 0.83 10.13
N PHE A 31 -4.17 0.28 11.24
CA PHE A 31 -4.82 1.04 12.33
C PHE A 31 -3.94 1.10 13.58
N LYS A 32 -2.70 0.61 13.51
CA LYS A 32 -1.67 0.82 14.52
C LYS A 32 -1.15 2.25 14.50
N PRO A 33 -0.67 2.79 15.64
CA PRO A 33 0.03 4.06 15.65
C PRO A 33 1.17 4.07 14.63
N THR A 34 1.21 5.08 13.76
CA THR A 34 2.20 5.17 12.68
C THR A 34 3.64 5.05 13.19
N ALA A 35 3.94 5.66 14.34
CA ALA A 35 5.26 5.60 14.96
C ALA A 35 5.73 4.17 15.29
N ASP A 36 4.82 3.28 15.70
CA ASP A 36 5.15 1.88 16.03
C ASP A 36 5.51 1.10 14.75
N VAL A 37 4.79 1.36 13.66
CA VAL A 37 5.02 0.70 12.36
C VAL A 37 6.30 1.21 11.72
N VAL A 38 6.55 2.54 11.77
CA VAL A 38 7.80 3.13 11.30
C VAL A 38 9.00 2.55 12.05
N ALA A 39 8.92 2.37 13.37
CA ALA A 39 10.01 1.78 14.15
C ALA A 39 10.34 0.34 13.69
N VAL A 40 9.31 -0.48 13.47
CA VAL A 40 9.50 -1.86 12.99
C VAL A 40 10.08 -1.90 11.58
N LEU A 41 9.62 -1.03 10.68
CA LEU A 41 10.14 -0.94 9.32
C LEU A 41 11.59 -0.44 9.29
N THR A 42 11.95 0.55 10.12
CA THR A 42 13.33 1.00 10.30
C THR A 42 14.24 -0.14 10.72
N ASP A 43 13.80 -0.98 11.67
CA ASP A 43 14.55 -2.15 12.10
C ASP A 43 14.68 -3.20 10.97
N ALA A 44 13.62 -3.42 10.20
CA ALA A 44 13.61 -4.38 9.09
C ALA A 44 14.51 -3.95 7.93
N PHE A 45 14.42 -2.68 7.50
CA PHE A 45 15.26 -2.12 6.45
C PHE A 45 16.71 -1.85 6.92
N GLY A 46 16.94 -1.81 8.23
CA GLY A 46 18.25 -1.56 8.82
C GLY A 46 18.76 -0.13 8.61
N THR A 47 17.87 0.82 8.30
CA THR A 47 18.20 2.22 8.07
C THR A 47 17.03 3.14 8.41
N GLU A 48 17.36 4.37 8.84
CA GLU A 48 16.35 5.40 9.13
C GLU A 48 15.70 5.92 7.85
N PRO A 49 14.39 6.21 7.85
CA PRO A 49 13.73 6.82 6.71
C PRO A 49 14.20 8.27 6.51
N THR A 50 14.10 8.73 5.27
CA THR A 50 14.04 10.17 4.99
C THR A 50 12.67 10.68 5.41
N VAL A 51 12.64 11.61 6.36
CA VAL A 51 11.40 12.21 6.86
C VAL A 51 11.15 13.53 6.14
N SER A 52 9.96 13.70 5.58
CA SER A 52 9.56 14.95 4.92
C SER A 52 8.10 15.28 5.15
N HIS A 53 7.78 16.58 5.17
CA HIS A 53 6.39 17.05 5.16
C HIS A 53 5.89 17.13 3.72
N TYR A 54 4.63 16.79 3.50
CA TYR A 54 3.92 17.05 2.25
C TYR A 54 2.69 17.92 2.53
N ASP A 55 2.48 18.93 1.69
CA ASP A 55 1.40 19.92 1.86
C ASP A 55 0.00 19.35 1.51
N GLY A 56 -0.04 18.16 0.90
CA GLY A 56 -1.27 17.55 0.40
C GLY A 56 -1.84 18.23 -0.86
N HIS A 57 -3.00 17.76 -1.29
CA HIS A 57 -3.84 18.33 -2.34
C HIS A 57 -5.33 18.05 -2.04
N ALA A 58 -6.22 18.37 -2.98
CA ALA A 58 -7.67 18.29 -2.78
C ALA A 58 -8.18 16.92 -2.26
N ASP A 59 -7.50 15.83 -2.64
CA ASP A 59 -7.90 14.45 -2.37
C ASP A 59 -6.96 13.72 -1.40
N ASN A 60 -5.94 14.40 -0.89
CA ASN A 60 -4.96 13.85 0.04
C ASN A 60 -4.50 14.96 0.99
N PRO A 61 -4.92 14.96 2.25
CA PRO A 61 -4.56 16.04 3.18
C PRO A 61 -3.05 16.08 3.44
N PRO A 62 -2.51 17.18 3.99
CA PRO A 62 -1.10 17.25 4.35
C PRO A 62 -0.70 16.16 5.34
N GLY A 63 0.60 15.92 5.47
CA GLY A 63 1.10 14.94 6.41
C GLY A 63 2.61 14.78 6.44
N THR A 64 3.06 13.66 6.99
CA THR A 64 4.46 13.27 7.09
C THR A 64 4.72 12.01 6.27
N SER A 65 5.77 12.04 5.46
CA SER A 65 6.27 10.90 4.71
C SER A 65 7.53 10.35 5.36
N TYR A 66 7.57 9.04 5.56
CA TYR A 66 8.75 8.28 6.01
C TYR A 66 9.18 7.36 4.86
N ASP A 67 10.26 7.71 4.16
CA ASP A 67 10.70 7.03 2.93
C ASP A 67 12.05 6.33 3.07
N TRP A 68 12.09 5.03 2.73
CA TRP A 68 13.30 4.20 2.73
C TRP A 68 13.93 4.04 1.33
N GLY A 69 13.58 4.90 0.37
CA GLY A 69 14.13 4.91 -0.98
C GLY A 69 13.36 4.00 -1.94
N GLY A 70 12.04 4.07 -1.92
CA GLY A 70 11.16 3.26 -2.77
C GLY A 70 10.02 2.56 -2.04
N PHE A 71 10.03 2.66 -0.70
CA PHE A 71 8.92 2.29 0.17
C PHE A 71 8.69 3.47 1.11
N ALA A 72 7.46 4.00 1.14
CA ALA A 72 7.11 5.12 2.00
C ALA A 72 5.87 4.81 2.83
N VAL A 73 5.89 5.19 4.11
CA VAL A 73 4.69 5.33 4.94
C VAL A 73 4.23 6.78 4.87
N GLN A 74 2.95 6.97 4.55
CA GLN A 74 2.30 8.27 4.46
C GLN A 74 1.34 8.43 5.63
N ASP A 75 1.75 9.24 6.59
CA ASP A 75 1.05 9.56 7.83
C ASP A 75 0.32 10.89 7.63
N GLY A 76 -0.94 10.84 7.19
CA GLY A 76 -1.68 12.06 6.87
C GLY A 76 -2.50 12.60 8.02
N GLU A 77 -2.74 13.90 7.95
CA GLU A 77 -3.53 14.64 8.93
C GLU A 77 -5.04 14.48 8.64
N TRP A 78 -5.55 13.25 8.73
CA TRP A 78 -6.97 12.92 8.61
C TRP A 78 -7.54 12.30 9.89
N THR A 79 -8.87 12.23 9.96
CA THR A 79 -9.56 11.50 11.03
C THR A 79 -9.49 10.00 10.73
N THR A 80 -8.99 9.23 11.70
CA THR A 80 -8.86 7.77 11.62
C THR A 80 -10.04 7.10 12.33
N GLU A 81 -10.49 5.95 11.82
CA GLU A 81 -11.58 5.16 12.40
C GLU A 81 -11.49 3.74 11.90
N ALA A 82 -11.18 2.76 12.76
CA ALA A 82 -11.18 1.36 12.36
C ALA A 82 -12.62 0.85 12.14
N PRO A 83 -12.89 0.02 11.10
CA PRO A 83 -11.96 -0.52 10.09
C PRO A 83 -11.95 0.27 8.77
N TYR A 84 -12.24 1.56 8.84
CA TYR A 84 -12.69 2.39 7.73
C TYR A 84 -11.63 3.37 7.22
N TYR A 85 -11.07 4.18 8.12
CA TYR A 85 -10.02 5.14 7.82
C TYR A 85 -8.76 4.72 8.57
N SER A 86 -7.76 4.25 7.82
CA SER A 86 -6.47 3.81 8.37
C SER A 86 -5.68 4.97 8.98
N GLU A 87 -4.71 4.68 9.83
CA GLU A 87 -3.78 5.66 10.39
C GLU A 87 -2.80 6.16 9.32
N PHE A 88 -2.39 5.27 8.41
CA PHE A 88 -1.46 5.57 7.33
C PHE A 88 -1.79 4.71 6.10
N TYR A 89 -1.12 5.00 4.99
CA TYR A 89 -0.99 4.08 3.86
C TYR A 89 0.48 3.93 3.48
N VAL A 90 0.81 2.86 2.77
CA VAL A 90 2.12 2.64 2.19
C VAL A 90 2.10 2.92 0.69
N LEU A 91 3.22 3.41 0.19
CA LEU A 91 3.46 3.69 -1.22
C LEU A 91 4.76 3.05 -1.64
N LEU A 92 4.70 2.23 -2.69
CA LEU A 92 5.84 1.52 -3.25
C LEU A 92 6.14 2.03 -4.64
N THR A 93 7.43 2.24 -4.91
CA THR A 93 7.98 2.64 -6.22
C THR A 93 9.26 1.87 -6.58
N ALA A 94 9.62 0.86 -5.78
CA ALA A 94 10.72 -0.06 -6.05
C ALA A 94 10.34 -1.50 -5.71
N GLU A 95 10.92 -2.46 -6.43
CA GLU A 95 10.79 -3.89 -6.16
C GLU A 95 11.52 -4.31 -4.88
N THR A 96 12.62 -3.62 -4.56
CA THR A 96 13.49 -3.97 -3.43
C THR A 96 13.96 -2.73 -2.69
N VAL A 97 13.99 -2.80 -1.36
CA VAL A 97 14.54 -1.76 -0.48
C VAL A 97 15.36 -2.43 0.62
N GLY A 98 16.58 -1.95 0.87
CA GLY A 98 17.45 -2.51 1.92
C GLY A 98 17.79 -4.01 1.76
N GLY A 99 17.63 -4.56 0.55
CA GLY A 99 17.79 -5.99 0.29
C GLY A 99 16.55 -6.85 0.59
N LEU A 100 15.44 -6.24 1.02
CA LEU A 100 14.15 -6.90 1.15
C LEU A 100 13.35 -6.75 -0.15
N THR A 101 12.77 -7.85 -0.62
CA THR A 101 11.78 -7.82 -1.71
C THR A 101 10.45 -7.29 -1.21
N LEU A 102 9.75 -6.51 -2.02
CA LEU A 102 8.47 -5.90 -1.69
C LEU A 102 7.40 -6.39 -2.67
N SER A 103 6.32 -6.99 -2.15
CA SER A 103 5.23 -7.49 -2.99
C SER A 103 3.87 -7.46 -2.30
N THR A 104 2.79 -7.46 -3.08
CA THR A 104 1.45 -7.73 -2.54
C THR A 104 1.34 -9.18 -2.03
N SER A 105 0.30 -9.49 -1.25
CA SER A 105 -0.08 -10.86 -0.87
C SER A 105 -0.33 -11.77 -2.07
N ASP A 106 -0.73 -11.20 -3.21
CA ASP A 106 -0.96 -11.90 -4.47
C ASP A 106 0.32 -12.02 -5.33
N GLY A 107 1.45 -11.50 -4.84
CA GLY A 107 2.76 -11.62 -5.47
C GLY A 107 3.09 -10.54 -6.50
N VAL A 108 2.32 -9.44 -6.55
CA VAL A 108 2.55 -8.31 -7.46
C VAL A 108 3.61 -7.37 -6.89
N SER A 109 4.57 -7.00 -7.71
CA SER A 109 5.70 -6.12 -7.36
C SER A 109 5.81 -4.95 -8.34
N VAL A 110 6.46 -3.87 -7.91
CA VAL A 110 6.84 -2.79 -8.83
C VAL A 110 7.82 -3.35 -9.87
N GLY A 111 7.57 -3.08 -11.14
CA GLY A 111 8.34 -3.61 -12.28
C GLY A 111 7.67 -4.77 -13.01
N ASP A 112 6.62 -5.37 -12.45
CA ASP A 112 5.84 -6.42 -13.12
C ASP A 112 5.11 -5.89 -14.37
N SER A 113 4.78 -6.80 -15.30
CA SER A 113 3.93 -6.46 -16.45
C SER A 113 2.51 -6.14 -15.98
N PHE A 114 2.05 -4.93 -16.29
CA PHE A 114 0.72 -4.47 -15.87
C PHE A 114 -0.40 -5.31 -16.52
N SER A 115 -0.25 -5.68 -17.79
CA SER A 115 -1.24 -6.47 -18.53
C SER A 115 -1.32 -7.93 -18.04
N ASP A 116 -0.22 -8.52 -17.60
CA ASP A 116 -0.23 -9.83 -16.95
C ASP A 116 -0.95 -9.77 -15.59
N VAL A 117 -0.70 -8.72 -14.79
CA VAL A 117 -1.44 -8.47 -13.54
C VAL A 117 -2.93 -8.26 -13.82
N ALA A 118 -3.29 -7.47 -14.83
CA ALA A 118 -4.68 -7.26 -15.25
C ALA A 118 -5.37 -8.53 -15.75
N ALA A 119 -4.63 -9.43 -16.41
CA ALA A 119 -5.18 -10.72 -16.81
C ALA A 119 -5.45 -11.65 -15.62
N ALA A 120 -4.68 -11.53 -14.54
CA ALA A 120 -4.88 -12.26 -13.28
C ALA A 120 -6.02 -11.68 -12.43
N HIS A 121 -6.28 -10.37 -12.54
CA HIS A 121 -7.29 -9.61 -11.80
C HIS A 121 -8.32 -8.94 -12.73
N PRO A 122 -9.03 -9.67 -13.61
CA PRO A 122 -9.84 -9.07 -14.68
C PRO A 122 -11.05 -8.29 -14.16
N ASP A 123 -11.53 -8.60 -12.95
CA ASP A 123 -12.69 -7.93 -12.33
C ASP A 123 -12.30 -6.63 -11.58
N ASP A 124 -11.00 -6.40 -11.38
CA ASP A 124 -10.46 -5.27 -10.58
C ASP A 124 -9.87 -4.14 -11.45
N VAL A 125 -9.89 -4.30 -12.79
CA VAL A 125 -9.32 -3.33 -13.73
C VAL A 125 -10.22 -2.09 -13.82
N GLN A 126 -9.65 -0.93 -13.52
CA GLN A 126 -10.27 0.37 -13.77
C GLN A 126 -9.53 1.11 -14.88
N SER A 127 -10.25 1.45 -15.96
CA SER A 127 -9.70 2.23 -17.07
C SER A 127 -10.29 3.63 -17.06
N TYR A 128 -9.42 4.62 -16.86
CA TYR A 128 -9.77 6.04 -16.96
C TYR A 128 -9.36 6.55 -18.34
N ALA A 129 -10.28 7.24 -19.05
CA ALA A 129 -10.10 7.61 -20.45
C ALA A 129 -8.84 8.47 -20.74
N ASP A 130 -8.38 9.25 -19.77
CA ASP A 130 -7.22 10.15 -19.86
C ASP A 130 -6.28 10.06 -18.63
N GLY A 131 -6.39 8.99 -17.83
CA GLY A 131 -5.66 8.80 -16.57
C GLY A 131 -4.77 7.56 -16.61
N PRO A 132 -3.87 7.35 -15.62
CA PRO A 132 -3.06 6.14 -15.54
C PRO A 132 -3.93 4.88 -15.54
N LEU A 133 -3.40 3.76 -16.03
CA LEU A 133 -4.08 2.47 -15.89
C LEU A 133 -3.99 2.03 -14.43
N GLN A 134 -5.13 1.63 -13.87
CA GLN A 134 -5.22 1.25 -12.46
C GLN A 134 -5.90 -0.11 -12.32
N LEU A 135 -5.43 -0.90 -11.36
CA LEU A 135 -6.19 -2.01 -10.78
C LEU A 135 -6.44 -1.69 -9.31
N GLU A 136 -7.67 -1.89 -8.87
CA GLU A 136 -8.05 -1.76 -7.48
C GLU A 136 -8.81 -3.00 -7.05
N TRP A 137 -8.15 -3.88 -6.30
CA TRP A 137 -8.84 -5.01 -5.68
C TRP A 137 -9.09 -4.75 -4.20
N THR A 138 -10.31 -5.04 -3.77
CA THR A 138 -10.77 -4.85 -2.39
C THR A 138 -10.87 -6.21 -1.70
N GLU A 139 -10.16 -6.40 -0.58
CA GLU A 139 -10.26 -7.63 0.21
C GLU A 139 -11.14 -7.49 1.46
N LEU A 140 -11.56 -6.26 1.80
CA LEU A 140 -12.39 -5.97 2.98
C LEU A 140 -13.87 -5.75 2.64
N PRO A 141 -14.79 -6.06 3.57
CA PRO A 141 -16.20 -5.78 3.37
C PRO A 141 -16.42 -4.29 3.12
N LYS A 142 -17.30 -3.98 2.16
CA LYS A 142 -17.80 -2.64 1.94
C LYS A 142 -18.32 -2.07 3.27
N PHE A 143 -18.15 -0.77 3.49
CA PHE A 143 -18.67 -0.10 4.68
C PHE A 143 -20.19 -0.33 4.85
N PRO A 144 -20.78 -0.14 6.04
CA PRO A 144 -22.23 -0.27 6.19
C PRO A 144 -22.99 0.72 5.32
N GLU A 145 -24.05 0.25 4.64
CA GLU A 145 -25.00 1.14 3.95
C GLU A 145 -25.58 2.16 4.95
N GLY A 146 -25.67 3.43 4.56
CA GLY A 146 -26.27 4.48 5.40
C GLY A 146 -25.30 5.49 6.02
N TYR A 147 -24.02 5.50 5.63
CA TYR A 147 -23.04 6.52 6.01
C TYR A 147 -23.32 7.93 5.41
N GLY A 148 -24.48 8.14 4.78
CA GLY A 148 -24.86 9.42 4.15
C GLY A 148 -24.14 9.71 2.82
N ILE A 149 -23.35 8.77 2.33
CA ILE A 149 -22.69 8.77 1.02
C ILE A 149 -23.35 7.70 0.14
N GLU A 150 -23.65 8.06 -1.11
CA GLU A 150 -24.28 7.17 -2.10
C GLU A 150 -23.36 6.00 -2.48
N ILE A 151 -22.05 6.17 -2.25
CA ILE A 151 -21.04 5.16 -2.49
C ILE A 151 -20.47 4.66 -1.16
N VAL A 152 -20.40 3.35 -1.03
CA VAL A 152 -19.89 2.65 0.14
C VAL A 152 -18.40 2.39 -0.11
N PRO A 153 -17.47 3.13 0.53
CA PRO A 153 -16.06 2.97 0.27
C PRO A 153 -15.57 1.59 0.74
N ALA A 154 -14.39 1.20 0.27
CA ALA A 154 -13.66 0.02 0.72
C ALA A 154 -12.16 0.32 0.73
N LEU A 155 -11.42 -0.39 1.57
CA LEU A 155 -9.96 -0.41 1.46
C LEU A 155 -9.56 -1.38 0.35
N SER A 156 -8.57 -0.98 -0.44
CA SER A 156 -8.07 -1.69 -1.62
C SER A 156 -6.55 -1.72 -1.68
N VAL A 157 -6.01 -2.59 -2.52
CA VAL A 157 -4.65 -2.44 -3.05
C VAL A 157 -4.79 -1.78 -4.42
N LEU A 158 -4.13 -0.64 -4.60
CA LEU A 158 -4.13 0.10 -5.85
C LEU A 158 -2.79 -0.10 -6.57
N VAL A 159 -2.83 -0.69 -7.75
CA VAL A 159 -1.68 -0.94 -8.64
C VAL A 159 -1.78 -0.03 -9.86
N ILE A 160 -0.68 0.64 -10.21
CA ILE A 160 -0.71 1.74 -11.18
C ILE A 160 0.39 1.58 -12.23
N ASP A 161 0.02 1.65 -13.51
CA ASP A 161 0.90 2.00 -14.63
C ASP A 161 0.70 3.50 -14.95
N SER A 162 1.67 4.30 -14.50
CA SER A 162 1.60 5.76 -14.62
C SER A 162 1.93 6.25 -16.03
N GLU A 163 2.73 5.49 -16.80
CA GLU A 163 3.27 5.93 -18.09
C GLU A 163 2.59 5.25 -19.28
N HIS A 164 1.66 4.33 -19.04
CA HIS A 164 1.01 3.50 -20.06
C HIS A 164 2.03 2.68 -20.87
N ASN A 165 3.04 2.18 -20.17
CA ASN A 165 4.16 1.44 -20.76
C ASN A 165 4.14 -0.06 -20.42
N ASP A 166 3.01 -0.55 -19.86
CA ASP A 166 2.80 -1.94 -19.43
C ASP A 166 3.66 -2.35 -18.22
N VAL A 167 4.03 -1.39 -17.36
CA VAL A 167 4.84 -1.64 -16.16
C VAL A 167 4.12 -1.15 -14.92
N VAL A 168 4.05 -2.01 -13.89
CA VAL A 168 3.63 -1.58 -12.55
C VAL A 168 4.66 -0.58 -12.02
N SER A 169 4.28 0.69 -12.02
CA SER A 169 5.14 1.80 -11.59
C SER A 169 4.99 2.13 -10.11
N ARG A 170 3.81 1.84 -9.54
CA ARG A 170 3.48 2.19 -8.15
C ARG A 170 2.42 1.26 -7.60
N ILE A 171 2.54 0.95 -6.31
CA ILE A 171 1.52 0.24 -5.54
C ILE A 171 1.20 1.02 -4.26
N ILE A 172 -0.08 1.08 -3.88
CA ILE A 172 -0.57 1.78 -2.68
C ILE A 172 -1.45 0.83 -1.87
N ALA A 173 -1.23 0.75 -0.56
CA ALA A 173 -2.06 -0.05 0.34
C ALA A 173 -2.14 0.54 1.77
N PRO A 174 -3.33 0.57 2.41
CA PRO A 174 -4.61 0.48 1.74
C PRO A 174 -4.86 1.78 0.97
N ALA A 175 -5.47 1.68 -0.20
CA ALA A 175 -6.05 2.81 -0.92
C ALA A 175 -7.55 2.88 -0.63
N MET A 176 -8.07 4.10 -0.44
CA MET A 176 -9.51 4.33 -0.36
C MET A 176 -10.13 4.17 -1.75
N ASN A 177 -10.91 3.11 -1.94
CA ASN A 177 -11.73 2.92 -3.13
C ASN A 177 -13.10 3.54 -2.88
N TRP A 178 -13.45 4.55 -3.69
CA TRP A 178 -14.71 5.29 -3.61
C TRP A 178 -15.80 4.74 -4.52
N GLY A 179 -15.72 3.46 -4.89
CA GLY A 179 -16.64 2.75 -5.77
C GLY A 179 -16.68 3.32 -7.18
N ALA A 180 -15.85 2.75 -8.05
CA ALA A 180 -16.05 2.84 -9.49
C ALA A 180 -17.29 2.02 -9.94
#